data_AF-A0A938DM73-F1
#
_entry.id   AF-A0A938DM73-F1
#
_cell.length_a   1.000
_cell.length_b   1.000
_cell.length_c   1.000
_cell.angle_alpha   90.00
_cell.angle_beta   90.00
_cell.angle_gamma   90.00
#
_symmetry.space_group_name_H-M   'P 1'
#
loop_
_entity.id
_entity.type
_entity.pdbx_description
1 polymer ?
#
loop_
_entity_poly.entity_id
_entity_poly.type
_entity_poly.pdbx_seq_one_letter_code
_entity_poly.pdbx_strand_id
1 'polypeptide(L)'
;MTDTFPPRLNHVAFSMDRSRLDDAGRAEILDFYGDVFGWTEGDNSMEQGDPLILYTGEFAQFVYLLPSDEPLVCPRLDHFGFQVATRAELEAIVDRAKARQARDDRVDIIDVKSRLTHGEASEYELTSAYIGFVLPFMVELQHIGRRS
;
A
#
# COMPACT_ATOMS: atom_id res chain seq x y z
N MET A 1 -15.12 -32.64 -10.29
CA MET A 1 -13.96 -31.76 -10.06
C MET A 1 -14.30 -30.94 -8.83
N THR A 2 -13.54 -31.08 -7.75
CA THR A 2 -13.62 -30.14 -6.63
C THR A 2 -13.14 -28.81 -7.16
N ASP A 3 -14.00 -27.80 -7.17
CA ASP A 3 -13.59 -26.43 -7.43
C ASP A 3 -12.59 -26.05 -6.33
N THR A 4 -11.30 -26.09 -6.63
CA THR A 4 -10.28 -25.66 -5.70
C THR A 4 -10.13 -24.16 -5.85
N PHE A 5 -10.55 -23.41 -4.84
CA PHE A 5 -10.29 -21.99 -4.77
C PHE A 5 -8.81 -21.76 -4.41
N PRO A 6 -7.98 -21.19 -5.30
CA PRO A 6 -6.61 -20.85 -4.94
C PRO A 6 -6.62 -19.72 -3.91
N PRO A 7 -5.85 -19.84 -2.81
CA PRO A 7 -5.72 -18.76 -1.83
C PRO A 7 -5.28 -17.45 -2.49
N ARG A 8 -5.82 -16.34 -2.01
CA ARG A 8 -5.45 -14.98 -2.41
C ARG A 8 -4.93 -14.25 -1.19
N LEU A 9 -3.98 -13.34 -1.40
CA LEU A 9 -3.55 -12.46 -0.32
C LEU A 9 -4.74 -11.57 0.09
N ASN A 10 -5.07 -11.63 1.37
CA ASN A 10 -6.19 -10.90 1.96
C ASN A 10 -5.69 -9.63 2.65
N HIS A 11 -4.64 -9.73 3.47
CA HIS A 11 -4.09 -8.59 4.18
C HIS A 11 -2.58 -8.73 4.39
N VAL A 12 -1.97 -7.61 4.77
CA VAL A 12 -0.64 -7.56 5.36
C VAL A 12 -0.75 -6.94 6.75
N ALA A 13 -0.02 -7.51 7.72
CA ALA A 13 -0.02 -7.05 9.10
C ALA A 13 1.40 -6.83 9.60
N PHE A 14 1.62 -5.78 10.37
CA PHE A 14 2.94 -5.45 10.90
C PHE A 14 2.91 -4.57 12.14
N SER A 15 3.98 -4.66 12.94
CA SER A 15 4.15 -3.85 14.13
C SER A 15 4.62 -2.43 13.80
N MET A 16 3.95 -1.46 14.43
CA MET A 16 4.30 -0.05 14.47
C MET A 16 4.66 0.32 15.90
N ASP A 17 5.51 1.34 16.06
CA ASP A 17 5.79 1.90 17.38
C ASP A 17 4.45 2.38 17.97
N ARG A 18 4.14 1.97 19.21
CA ARG A 18 2.89 2.34 19.88
C ARG A 18 2.64 3.85 19.88
N SER A 19 3.68 4.66 20.06
CA SER A 19 3.59 6.12 20.05
C SER A 19 3.21 6.70 18.69
N ARG A 20 3.34 5.93 17.61
CA ARG A 20 2.93 6.32 16.25
C ARG A 20 1.47 5.97 15.94
N LEU A 21 0.81 5.21 16.81
CA LEU A 21 -0.59 4.80 16.67
C LEU A 21 -1.47 5.39 17.78
N ASP A 22 -1.09 6.55 18.32
CA ASP A 22 -1.99 7.40 19.10
C ASP A 22 -2.98 8.16 18.19
N ASP A 23 -3.91 8.92 18.77
CA ASP A 23 -4.95 9.64 18.01
C ASP A 23 -4.37 10.54 16.90
N ALA A 24 -3.24 11.20 17.16
CA ALA A 24 -2.60 12.10 16.22
C ALA A 24 -1.91 11.32 15.07
N GLY A 25 -1.17 10.26 15.41
CA GLY A 25 -0.51 9.40 14.43
C GLY A 25 -1.52 8.66 13.55
N ARG A 26 -2.62 8.17 14.13
CA ARG A 26 -3.71 7.54 13.37
C ARG A 26 -4.37 8.54 12.42
N ALA A 27 -4.66 9.75 12.87
CA ALA A 27 -5.20 10.81 12.02
C ALA A 27 -4.25 11.19 10.87
N GLU A 28 -2.94 11.24 11.12
CA GLU A 28 -1.92 11.50 10.09
C GLU A 28 -1.86 10.38 9.03
N ILE A 29 -1.89 9.13 9.47
CA ILE A 29 -1.92 7.96 8.56
C ILE A 29 -3.19 7.99 7.71
N LEU A 30 -4.36 8.18 8.34
CA LEU A 30 -5.64 8.20 7.64
C LEU A 30 -5.75 9.38 6.66
N ASP A 31 -5.27 10.56 7.03
CA ASP A 31 -5.23 11.73 6.13
C ASP A 31 -4.36 11.45 4.89
N PHE A 32 -3.14 10.96 5.08
CA PHE A 32 -2.24 10.71 3.94
C PHE A 32 -2.74 9.56 3.06
N TYR A 33 -3.02 8.39 3.64
CA TYR A 33 -3.38 7.20 2.88
C TYR A 33 -4.81 7.32 2.30
N GLY A 34 -5.70 8.07 2.95
CA GLY A 34 -7.00 8.45 2.40
C GLY A 34 -6.88 9.39 1.20
N ASP A 35 -6.08 10.45 1.29
CA ASP A 35 -5.89 11.41 0.19
C ASP A 35 -5.18 10.76 -1.01
N VAL A 36 -4.07 10.05 -0.78
CA VAL A 36 -3.24 9.49 -1.86
C VAL A 36 -3.83 8.22 -2.45
N PHE A 37 -4.33 7.29 -1.63
CA PHE A 37 -4.77 5.98 -2.12
C PHE A 37 -6.29 5.79 -2.07
N GLY A 38 -7.04 6.66 -1.39
CA GLY A 38 -8.46 6.47 -1.15
C GLY A 38 -8.77 5.43 -0.08
N TRP A 39 -7.80 5.09 0.78
CA TRP A 39 -8.00 4.12 1.86
C TRP A 39 -8.86 4.73 2.98
N THR A 40 -9.54 3.86 3.73
CA THR A 40 -10.41 4.27 4.82
C THR A 40 -10.12 3.46 6.08
N GLU A 41 -10.43 4.02 7.25
CA GLU A 41 -10.37 3.26 8.50
C GLU A 41 -11.39 2.11 8.46
N GLY A 42 -10.95 0.93 8.89
CA GLY A 42 -11.79 -0.23 9.08
C GLY A 42 -12.27 -0.39 10.52
N ASP A 43 -13.33 -1.18 10.71
CA ASP A 43 -13.86 -1.47 12.05
C ASP A 43 -12.88 -2.35 12.84
N ASN A 44 -12.33 -1.79 13.92
CA ASN A 44 -11.43 -2.49 14.86
C ASN A 44 -12.08 -2.76 16.23
N SER A 45 -13.41 -2.56 16.37
CA SER A 45 -14.10 -2.57 17.68
C SER A 45 -14.05 -3.92 18.41
N MET A 46 -13.77 -5.00 17.70
CA MET A 46 -13.67 -6.37 18.23
C MET A 46 -12.22 -6.83 18.42
N GLU A 47 -11.24 -5.97 18.12
CA GLU A 47 -9.82 -6.33 18.06
C GLU A 47 -9.09 -5.98 19.36
N GLN A 48 -8.24 -6.89 19.82
CA GLN A 48 -7.41 -6.65 21.00
C GLN A 48 -6.17 -5.84 20.65
N GLY A 49 -5.80 -4.91 21.52
CA GLY A 49 -4.58 -4.11 21.37
C GLY A 49 -4.73 -2.83 20.55
N ASP A 50 -5.96 -2.46 20.20
CA ASP A 50 -6.31 -1.23 19.46
C ASP A 50 -5.48 -1.01 18.19
N PRO A 51 -5.54 -1.94 17.22
CA PRO A 51 -4.86 -1.78 15.95
C PRO A 51 -5.54 -0.75 15.06
N LEU A 52 -4.79 -0.17 14.12
CA LEU A 52 -5.38 0.61 13.02
C LEU A 52 -5.52 -0.29 11.78
N ILE A 53 -6.74 -0.40 11.27
CA ILE A 53 -7.06 -1.16 10.05
C ILE A 53 -7.30 -0.17 8.92
N LEU A 54 -6.61 -0.35 7.80
CA LEU A 54 -6.79 0.45 6.59
C LEU A 54 -7.40 -0.44 5.50
N TYR A 55 -8.66 -0.21 5.14
CA TYR A 55 -9.26 -0.86 3.97
C TYR A 55 -8.68 -0.27 2.69
N THR A 56 -8.21 -1.14 1.80
CA THR A 56 -7.44 -0.76 0.60
C THR A 56 -8.20 -0.99 -0.71
N GLY A 57 -9.46 -1.38 -0.61
CA GLY A 57 -10.35 -1.68 -1.73
C GLY A 57 -11.58 -2.41 -1.21
N GLU A 58 -11.65 -3.71 -1.47
CA GLU A 58 -12.75 -4.57 -1.00
C GLU A 58 -12.68 -4.88 0.50
N PHE A 59 -13.79 -5.28 1.13
CA PHE A 59 -13.88 -5.61 2.57
C PHE A 59 -12.79 -6.60 3.07
N ALA A 60 -12.33 -7.47 2.17
CA ALA A 60 -11.34 -8.50 2.43
C ALA A 60 -9.91 -8.10 1.98
N GLN A 61 -9.64 -6.80 1.86
CA GLN A 61 -8.35 -6.25 1.44
C GLN A 61 -7.96 -5.11 2.36
N PHE A 62 -6.99 -5.36 3.24
CA PHE A 62 -6.60 -4.38 4.24
C PHE A 62 -5.14 -4.45 4.66
N VAL A 63 -4.69 -3.35 5.24
CA VAL A 63 -3.42 -3.24 5.95
C VAL A 63 -3.72 -3.13 7.44
N TYR A 64 -2.98 -3.90 8.24
CA TYR A 64 -3.21 -4.03 9.67
C TYR A 64 -2.00 -3.54 10.47
N LEU A 65 -2.16 -2.45 11.21
CA LEU A 65 -1.10 -1.78 11.96
C LEU A 65 -1.22 -2.14 13.44
N LEU A 66 -0.23 -2.84 13.98
CA LEU A 66 -0.23 -3.36 15.35
C LEU A 66 0.66 -2.48 16.25
N PRO A 67 0.12 -1.83 17.31
CA PRO A 67 0.94 -1.13 18.28
C PRO A 67 1.88 -2.08 19.04
N SER A 68 3.18 -1.81 19.01
CA SER A 68 4.22 -2.66 19.61
C SER A 68 5.35 -1.82 20.22
N ASP A 69 6.01 -2.38 21.24
CA ASP A 69 7.29 -1.86 21.77
C ASP A 69 8.49 -2.44 21.00
N GLU A 70 8.25 -3.45 20.15
CA GLU A 70 9.19 -4.04 19.20
C GLU A 70 8.64 -3.81 17.77
N PRO A 71 8.76 -2.58 17.23
CA PRO A 71 8.23 -2.25 15.92
C PRO A 71 9.06 -2.88 14.81
N LEU A 72 8.41 -3.13 13.66
CA LEU A 72 9.09 -3.62 12.48
C LEU A 72 9.99 -2.53 11.90
N VAL A 73 11.24 -2.89 11.58
CA VAL A 73 12.21 -2.00 10.95
C VAL A 73 12.61 -2.61 9.62
N CYS A 74 12.41 -1.85 8.55
CA CYS A 74 12.65 -2.29 7.18
C CYS A 74 13.62 -1.36 6.45
N PRO A 75 14.51 -1.90 5.60
CA PRO A 75 15.21 -1.11 4.59
C PRO A 75 14.22 -0.37 3.68
N ARG A 76 14.67 0.77 3.12
CA ARG A 76 13.85 1.68 2.31
C ARG A 76 13.00 1.00 1.23
N LEU A 77 13.50 -0.04 0.56
CA LEU A 77 12.83 -0.66 -0.58
C LEU A 77 11.95 -1.85 -0.20
N ASP A 78 11.84 -2.24 1.08
CA ASP A 78 10.86 -3.27 1.43
C ASP A 78 9.44 -2.73 1.14
N HIS A 79 8.58 -3.57 0.56
CA HIS A 79 7.26 -3.14 0.08
C HIS A 79 6.28 -4.30 -0.03
N PHE A 80 5.01 -3.93 -0.15
CA PHE A 80 3.94 -4.78 -0.69
C PHE A 80 3.26 -4.04 -1.84
N GLY A 81 2.80 -4.79 -2.84
CA GLY A 81 2.32 -4.24 -4.10
C GLY A 81 0.81 -4.32 -4.27
N PHE A 82 0.24 -3.27 -4.85
CA PHE A 82 -1.13 -3.20 -5.34
C PHE A 82 -1.13 -3.21 -6.85
N GLN A 83 -1.95 -4.11 -7.41
CA GLN A 83 -2.25 -4.06 -8.82
C GLN A 83 -3.30 -2.99 -9.10
N VAL A 84 -3.04 -2.14 -10.09
CA VAL A 84 -4.00 -1.16 -10.63
C VAL A 84 -4.41 -1.53 -12.05
N ALA A 85 -5.65 -1.22 -12.42
CA ALA A 85 -6.23 -1.68 -13.68
C ALA A 85 -5.59 -1.00 -14.88
N THR A 86 -5.22 0.28 -14.76
CA THR A 86 -4.66 1.08 -15.85
C THR A 86 -3.39 1.83 -15.42
N ARG A 87 -2.52 2.11 -16.40
CA ARG A 87 -1.37 3.00 -16.20
C ARG A 87 -1.79 4.41 -15.75
N ALA A 88 -2.91 4.92 -16.27
CA ALA A 88 -3.40 6.25 -15.92
C ALA A 88 -3.81 6.34 -14.43
N GLU A 89 -4.43 5.29 -13.87
CA GLU A 89 -4.74 5.24 -12.43
C GLU A 89 -3.47 5.23 -11.57
N LEU A 90 -2.44 4.49 -11.99
CA LEU A 90 -1.13 4.50 -11.34
C LEU A 90 -0.57 5.92 -11.29
N GLU A 91 -0.49 6.57 -12.45
CA GLU A 91 0.04 7.93 -12.60
C GLU A 91 -0.76 8.94 -11.76
N ALA A 92 -2.09 8.83 -11.72
CA ALA A 92 -2.95 9.69 -10.90
C ALA A 92 -2.72 9.54 -9.39
N ILE A 93 -2.45 8.31 -8.89
CA ILE A 93 -2.07 8.10 -7.49
C ILE A 93 -0.70 8.73 -7.20
N VAL A 94 0.27 8.55 -8.10
CA VAL A 94 1.61 9.14 -7.97
C VAL A 94 1.55 10.67 -7.97
N ASP A 95 0.70 11.28 -8.80
CA ASP A 95 0.52 12.73 -8.83
C ASP A 95 -0.03 13.28 -7.50
N ARG A 96 -0.97 12.56 -6.87
CA ARG A 96 -1.45 12.89 -5.51
C ARG A 96 -0.32 12.78 -4.48
N ALA A 97 0.50 11.73 -4.54
CA ALA A 97 1.66 11.58 -3.66
C ALA A 97 2.67 12.71 -3.86
N LYS A 98 2.96 13.11 -5.11
CA LYS A 98 3.84 14.25 -5.41
C LYS A 98 3.29 15.57 -4.88
N ALA A 99 1.97 15.77 -4.94
CA ALA A 99 1.31 16.94 -4.34
C ALA A 99 1.47 16.96 -2.80
N ARG A 100 1.43 15.80 -2.13
CA ARG A 100 1.79 15.68 -0.70
C ARG A 100 3.26 15.99 -0.46
N GLN A 101 4.16 15.42 -1.27
CA GLN A 101 5.61 15.60 -1.14
C GLN A 101 6.04 17.07 -1.24
N ALA A 102 5.35 17.87 -2.06
CA ALA A 102 5.62 19.31 -2.19
C ALA A 102 5.42 20.10 -0.87
N ARG A 103 4.68 19.54 0.09
CA ARG A 103 4.39 20.16 1.39
C ARG A 103 4.86 19.34 2.61
N ASP A 104 5.37 18.13 2.39
CA ASP A 104 5.84 17.22 3.43
C ASP A 104 7.02 16.39 2.88
N ASP A 105 8.22 16.70 3.38
CA ASP A 105 9.48 16.11 2.91
C ASP A 105 9.67 14.65 3.35
N ARG A 106 8.82 14.14 4.25
CA ARG A 106 8.81 12.74 4.67
C ARG A 106 8.21 11.80 3.63
N VAL A 107 7.51 12.33 2.62
CA VAL A 107 6.95 11.53 1.53
C VAL A 107 8.08 11.11 0.59
N ASP A 108 8.34 9.81 0.55
CA ASP A 108 9.36 9.20 -0.31
C ASP A 108 8.72 8.59 -1.54
N ILE A 109 9.23 8.93 -2.73
CA ILE A 109 8.68 8.46 -4.00
C ILE A 109 9.81 7.92 -4.87
N ILE A 110 9.66 6.67 -5.30
CA ILE A 110 10.39 6.13 -6.46
C ILE A 110 9.43 6.23 -7.64
N ASP A 111 9.73 7.18 -8.52
CA ASP A 111 8.84 7.59 -9.62
C ASP A 111 8.58 6.46 -10.63
N VAL A 112 7.55 6.67 -11.45
CA VAL A 112 7.02 5.72 -12.43
C VAL A 112 8.12 5.22 -13.35
N LYS A 113 8.29 3.90 -13.40
CA LYS A 113 9.19 3.22 -14.33
C LYS A 113 8.46 2.07 -15.00
N SER A 114 8.80 1.86 -16.27
CA SER A 114 8.29 0.72 -17.05
C SER A 114 9.45 -0.19 -17.43
N ARG A 115 9.19 -1.50 -17.42
CA ARG A 115 10.10 -2.53 -17.93
C ARG A 115 9.31 -3.62 -18.65
N LEU A 116 9.96 -4.28 -19.59
CA LEU A 116 9.40 -5.48 -20.20
C LEU A 116 9.58 -6.67 -19.25
N THR A 117 8.55 -7.52 -19.21
CA THR A 117 8.58 -8.81 -18.54
C THR A 117 7.89 -9.87 -19.40
N HIS A 118 8.15 -11.13 -19.12
CA HIS A 118 7.65 -12.26 -19.89
C HIS A 118 6.75 -13.11 -19.00
N GLY A 119 5.53 -13.37 -19.45
CA GLY A 119 4.73 -14.49 -18.94
C GLY A 119 4.92 -15.72 -19.82
N GLU A 120 4.25 -16.82 -19.49
CA GLU A 120 4.42 -18.10 -20.20
C GLU A 120 4.16 -18.02 -21.71
N ALA A 121 3.27 -17.11 -22.15
CA ALA A 121 2.81 -17.05 -23.54
C ALA A 121 2.91 -15.66 -24.19
N SER A 122 3.34 -14.62 -23.48
CA SER A 122 3.35 -13.23 -24.01
C SER A 122 4.32 -12.33 -23.29
N GLU A 123 4.70 -11.23 -23.95
CA GLU A 123 5.39 -10.11 -23.33
C GLU A 123 4.39 -9.16 -22.67
N TYR A 124 4.79 -8.61 -21.54
CA TYR A 124 4.02 -7.65 -20.78
C TYR A 124 4.88 -6.42 -20.51
N GLU A 125 4.26 -5.25 -20.54
CA GLU A 125 4.82 -4.05 -19.98
C GLU A 125 4.38 -3.93 -18.52
N LEU A 126 5.35 -3.99 -17.61
CA LEU A 126 5.15 -3.78 -16.19
C LEU A 126 5.54 -2.34 -15.88
N THR A 127 4.58 -1.55 -15.42
CA THR A 127 4.79 -0.18 -14.95
C THR A 127 4.60 -0.14 -13.44
N SER A 128 5.59 0.37 -12.71
CA SER A 128 5.52 0.48 -11.25
C SER A 128 6.01 1.82 -10.71
N ALA A 129 5.54 2.16 -9.52
CA ALA A 129 6.00 3.27 -8.70
C ALA A 129 5.92 2.88 -7.22
N TYR A 130 6.70 3.52 -6.36
CA TYR A 130 6.73 3.22 -4.92
C TYR A 130 6.53 4.50 -4.14
N ILE A 131 5.66 4.45 -3.12
CA ILE A 131 5.33 5.58 -2.26
C ILE A 131 5.48 5.16 -0.80
N GLY A 132 6.30 5.88 -0.04
CA GLY A 132 6.50 5.69 1.39
C GLY A 132 6.08 6.93 2.18
N PHE A 133 5.41 6.72 3.31
CA PHE A 133 5.07 7.77 4.26
C PHE A 133 4.78 7.16 5.64
N VAL A 134 5.58 7.50 6.65
CA VAL A 134 5.51 7.09 8.08
C VAL A 134 5.41 5.58 8.41
N LEU A 135 4.87 4.73 7.52
CA LEU A 135 4.92 3.28 7.59
C LEU A 135 6.35 2.79 7.33
N PRO A 136 6.75 1.62 7.87
CA PRO A 136 8.10 1.08 7.75
C PRO A 136 8.49 0.65 6.33
N PHE A 137 7.54 0.53 5.41
CA PHE A 137 7.78 0.11 4.04
C PHE A 137 7.03 0.97 3.02
N MET A 138 7.44 0.84 1.77
CA MET A 138 6.78 1.48 0.65
C MET A 138 5.55 0.69 0.21
N VAL A 139 4.59 1.40 -0.35
CA VAL A 139 3.49 0.84 -1.13
C VAL A 139 3.91 0.85 -2.59
N GLU A 140 4.00 -0.32 -3.21
CA GLU A 140 4.20 -0.43 -4.66
C GLU A 140 2.84 -0.35 -5.37
N LEU A 141 2.78 0.44 -6.43
CA LEU A 141 1.70 0.39 -7.41
C LEU A 141 2.23 -0.31 -8.65
N GLN A 142 1.45 -1.24 -9.21
CA GLN A 142 1.86 -1.99 -10.38
C GLN A 142 0.72 -2.13 -11.39
N HIS A 143 0.95 -1.67 -12.61
CA HIS A 143 0.11 -1.97 -13.76
C HIS A 143 0.82 -2.98 -14.67
N ILE A 144 0.09 -4.01 -15.12
CA ILE A 144 0.59 -5.00 -16.08
C ILE A 144 -0.25 -4.94 -17.35
N GLY A 145 0.33 -4.38 -18.41
CA GLY A 145 -0.28 -4.31 -19.73
C GLY A 145 0.23 -5.42 -20.64
N ARG A 146 -0.66 -6.22 -21.24
CA ARG A 146 -0.26 -7.19 -22.26
C ARG A 146 0.15 -6.43 -23.53
N ARG A 147 1.31 -6.76 -24.10
CA ARG A 147 1.68 -6.24 -25.42
C ARG A 147 1.05 -7.10 -26.51
N SER A 148 0.48 -6.43 -27.51
CA SER A 148 -0.07 -7.03 -28.73
C SER A 148 1.02 -7.55 -29.64
#